data_AF-A0AAE8K7A5-F1
#
_entry.id   AF-A0AAE8K7A5-F1
#
_cell.length_a   1.000
_cell.length_b   1.000
_cell.length_c   1.000
_cell.angle_alpha   90.00
_cell.angle_beta   90.00
_cell.angle_gamma   90.00
#
_symmetry.space_group_name_H-M   'P 1'
#
loop_
_entity.id
_entity.type
_entity.pdbx_description
1 polymer ?
#
loop_
_entity_poly.entity_id
_entity_poly.type
_entity_poly.pdbx_seq_one_letter_code
_entity_poly.pdbx_strand_id
1 'polypeptide(L)'
;MVKMTNKEILEKVNVLGEISSRKLPVKVSYAIGKNISKVERELKHYNKERQKLIEEYCLKEDDGTLKITEGNYDIDPERLEYFNKEINELQEIEVEMDIHKFNIELLNGYEMSPGELMCIDFMIEE
;
A
#
# COMPACT_ATOMS: atom_id res chain seq x y z
N MET A 1 13.01 10.01 8.85
CA MET A 1 12.12 9.94 7.67
C MET A 1 12.49 8.69 6.90
N VAL A 2 11.50 7.98 6.39
CA VAL A 2 11.65 6.78 5.55
C VAL A 2 11.23 7.15 4.14
N LYS A 3 12.00 6.71 3.15
CA LYS A 3 11.70 6.81 1.72
C LYS A 3 11.20 5.45 1.25
N MET A 4 10.05 5.42 0.59
CA MET A 4 9.51 4.22 -0.04
C MET A 4 8.80 4.60 -1.33
N THR A 5 8.83 3.70 -2.30
CA THR A 5 8.01 3.77 -3.51
C THR A 5 6.55 3.45 -3.17
N ASN A 6 5.62 3.92 -4.00
CA ASN A 6 4.22 3.49 -3.89
C ASN A 6 4.08 1.96 -3.95
N LYS A 7 4.91 1.30 -4.74
CA LYS A 7 4.98 -0.17 -4.83
C LYS A 7 5.28 -0.83 -3.49
N GLU A 8 6.34 -0.41 -2.81
CA GLU A 8 6.72 -0.93 -1.50
C GLU A 8 5.62 -0.71 -0.46
N ILE A 9 4.89 0.42 -0.53
CA ILE A 9 3.76 0.71 0.35
C ILE A 9 2.60 -0.27 0.10
N LEU A 10 2.26 -0.53 -1.16
CA LEU A 10 1.18 -1.46 -1.53
C LEU A 10 1.47 -2.88 -1.06
N GLU A 11 2.72 -3.33 -1.19
CA GLU A 11 3.17 -4.64 -0.72
C GLU A 11 3.03 -4.80 0.81
N LYS A 12 3.21 -3.71 1.56
CA LYS A 12 3.15 -3.71 3.03
C LYS A 12 1.71 -3.54 3.57
N VAL A 13 0.79 -2.89 2.85
CA VAL A 13 -0.53 -2.49 3.39
C VAL A 13 -1.37 -3.64 3.93
N ASN A 14 -1.41 -4.77 3.21
CA ASN A 14 -2.25 -5.91 3.61
C ASN A 14 -1.75 -6.49 4.95
N VAL A 15 -0.43 -6.66 5.06
CA VAL A 15 0.21 -7.19 6.28
C VAL A 15 0.05 -6.21 7.45
N LEU A 16 0.14 -4.89 7.21
CA LEU A 16 -0.14 -3.89 8.24
C LEU A 16 -1.58 -3.96 8.76
N GLY A 17 -2.54 -4.20 7.87
CA GLY A 17 -3.93 -4.44 8.23
C GLY A 17 -4.09 -5.64 9.16
N GLU A 18 -3.45 -6.77 8.81
CA GLU A 18 -3.46 -7.99 9.64
C GLU A 18 -2.84 -7.76 11.01
N ILE A 19 -1.65 -7.15 11.09
CA ILE A 19 -0.96 -6.86 12.35
C ILE A 19 -1.81 -5.92 13.23
N SER A 20 -2.46 -4.91 12.64
CA SER A 20 -3.28 -3.94 13.37
C SER A 20 -4.51 -4.55 14.03
N SER A 21 -4.98 -5.69 13.55
CA SER A 21 -6.12 -6.42 14.12
C SER A 21 -5.77 -7.19 15.40
N ARG A 22 -4.48 -7.36 15.69
CA ARG A 22 -3.99 -8.13 16.85
C ARG A 22 -3.95 -7.29 18.12
N LYS A 23 -4.10 -7.97 19.25
CA LYS A 23 -3.85 -7.36 20.56
C LYS A 23 -2.33 -7.29 20.79
N LEU A 24 -1.77 -6.12 20.56
CA LEU A 24 -0.35 -5.79 20.75
C LEU A 24 -0.15 -4.91 21.99
N PRO A 25 1.09 -4.69 22.46
CA PRO A 25 1.35 -3.72 23.52
C PRO A 25 0.87 -2.33 23.10
N VAL A 26 0.30 -1.57 24.04
CA VAL A 26 -0.32 -0.27 23.77
C VAL A 26 0.57 0.70 22.98
N LYS A 27 1.89 0.72 23.26
CA LYS A 27 2.86 1.55 22.55
C LYS A 27 3.03 1.12 21.09
N VAL A 28 3.09 -0.19 20.83
CA VAL A 28 3.21 -0.75 19.48
C VAL A 28 1.92 -0.52 18.70
N SER A 29 0.76 -0.79 19.28
CA SER A 29 -0.54 -0.51 18.65
C SER A 29 -0.68 0.96 18.26
N TYR A 30 -0.26 1.88 19.14
CA TYR A 30 -0.28 3.31 18.85
C TYR A 30 0.67 3.68 17.71
N ALA A 31 1.89 3.13 17.70
CA ALA A 31 2.88 3.34 16.65
C ALA A 31 2.37 2.87 15.27
N ILE A 32 1.90 1.62 15.20
CA ILE A 32 1.37 1.02 13.98
C ILE A 32 0.15 1.79 13.48
N GLY A 33 -0.79 2.13 14.36
CA GLY A 33 -1.97 2.93 13.99
C GLY A 33 -1.60 4.31 13.42
N LYS A 34 -0.63 5.01 14.04
CA LYS A 34 -0.10 6.27 13.52
C LYS A 34 0.52 6.11 12.13
N ASN A 35 1.26 5.03 11.91
CA ASN A 35 1.94 4.78 10.64
C ASN A 35 0.96 4.36 9.54
N ILE A 36 -0.07 3.57 9.86
CA ILE A 36 -1.15 3.23 8.92
C ILE A 36 -1.85 4.51 8.43
N SER A 37 -2.20 5.44 9.32
CA SER A 37 -2.82 6.71 8.90
C SER A 37 -1.93 7.57 7.98
N LYS A 38 -0.61 7.42 8.06
CA LYS A 38 0.34 8.08 7.16
C LYS A 38 0.39 7.37 5.81
N VAL A 39 0.48 6.04 5.81
CA VAL A 39 0.39 5.19 4.61
C VAL A 39 -0.90 5.44 3.83
N GLU A 40 -2.06 5.46 4.51
CA GLU A 40 -3.36 5.72 3.88
C GLU A 40 -3.44 7.10 3.21
N ARG A 41 -2.76 8.10 3.78
CA ARG A 41 -2.70 9.45 3.20
C ARG A 41 -1.94 9.45 1.89
N GLU A 42 -0.79 8.79 1.82
CA GLU A 42 -0.02 8.67 0.57
C GLU A 42 -0.79 7.86 -0.47
N LEU A 43 -1.40 6.74 -0.06
CA LEU A 43 -2.20 5.91 -0.94
C LEU A 43 -3.45 6.61 -1.47
N LYS A 44 -3.99 7.63 -0.78
CA LYS A 44 -5.10 8.42 -1.30
C LYS A 44 -4.73 9.12 -2.61
N HIS A 45 -3.53 9.65 -2.71
CA HIS A 45 -3.04 10.31 -3.92
C HIS A 45 -2.74 9.29 -5.02
N TYR A 46 -2.05 8.19 -4.66
CA TYR A 46 -1.82 7.06 -5.57
C TYR A 46 -3.12 6.55 -6.19
N ASN A 47 -4.13 6.24 -5.36
CA ASN A 47 -5.39 5.67 -5.83
C ASN A 47 -6.18 6.63 -6.73
N LYS A 48 -6.06 7.94 -6.50
CA LYS A 48 -6.68 8.95 -7.38
C LYS A 48 -6.06 8.94 -8.78
N GLU A 49 -4.73 8.89 -8.88
CA GLU A 49 -4.06 8.82 -10.18
C GLU A 49 -4.27 7.46 -10.85
N ARG A 50 -4.18 6.35 -10.09
CA ARG A 50 -4.51 5.01 -10.58
C ARG A 50 -5.93 4.94 -11.16
N GLN A 51 -6.91 5.60 -10.54
CA GLN A 51 -8.28 5.63 -11.05
C GLN A 51 -8.37 6.32 -12.41
N LYS A 52 -7.61 7.40 -12.65
CA LYS A 52 -7.58 8.05 -13.97
C LYS A 52 -7.00 7.11 -15.03
N LEU A 53 -5.91 6.40 -14.71
CA LEU A 53 -5.34 5.39 -15.62
C LEU A 53 -6.37 4.31 -15.95
N ILE A 54 -7.14 3.85 -14.96
CA ILE A 54 -8.22 2.87 -15.19
C ILE A 54 -9.29 3.46 -16.12
N GLU A 55 -9.77 4.68 -15.85
CA GLU A 55 -10.78 5.35 -16.66
C GLU A 55 -10.34 5.63 -18.10
N GLU A 56 -9.04 5.84 -18.29
CA GLU A 56 -8.42 6.11 -19.57
C GLU A 56 -8.18 4.84 -20.38
N TYR A 57 -7.59 3.81 -19.78
CA TYR A 57 -7.05 2.65 -20.50
C TYR A 57 -7.96 1.41 -20.49
N CYS A 58 -9.00 1.38 -19.68
CA CYS A 58 -9.91 0.23 -19.62
C CYS A 58 -11.06 0.34 -20.63
N LEU A 59 -11.51 -0.82 -21.09
CA LEU A 59 -12.70 -0.99 -21.89
C LEU A 59 -13.94 -0.53 -21.10
N LYS A 60 -14.93 -0.03 -21.83
CA LYS A 60 -16.22 0.38 -21.29
C LYS A 60 -17.33 -0.46 -21.89
N GLU A 61 -18.37 -0.69 -21.12
CA GLU A 61 -19.64 -1.25 -21.58
C GLU A 61 -20.40 -0.23 -22.43
N ASP A 62 -21.46 -0.66 -23.10
CA ASP A 62 -22.29 0.20 -23.97
C ASP A 62 -22.91 1.39 -23.22
N ASP A 63 -23.11 1.28 -21.90
CA ASP A 63 -23.63 2.35 -21.04
C ASP A 63 -22.56 3.33 -20.55
N GLY A 64 -21.30 3.14 -20.96
CA GLY A 64 -20.16 3.96 -20.59
C GLY A 64 -19.52 3.62 -19.24
N THR A 65 -20.00 2.60 -18.52
CA THR A 65 -19.37 2.09 -17.30
C THR A 65 -18.13 1.27 -17.62
N LEU A 66 -17.22 1.13 -16.66
CA LEU A 66 -16.00 0.32 -16.84
C LEU A 66 -16.36 -1.16 -16.93
N LYS A 67 -15.82 -1.83 -17.94
CA LYS A 67 -15.98 -3.28 -18.11
C LYS A 67 -15.16 -4.02 -17.06
N ILE A 68 -15.79 -4.98 -16.38
CA ILE A 68 -15.18 -5.79 -15.32
C ILE A 68 -15.41 -7.28 -15.62
N THR A 69 -14.33 -8.04 -15.77
CA THR A 69 -14.36 -9.50 -15.92
C THR A 69 -13.70 -10.15 -14.71
N GLU A 70 -14.39 -11.10 -14.06
CA GLU A 70 -13.88 -11.83 -12.89
C GLU A 70 -13.40 -10.91 -11.74
N GLY A 71 -14.05 -9.75 -11.58
CA GLY A 71 -13.70 -8.77 -10.54
C GLY A 71 -12.51 -7.87 -10.87
N ASN A 72 -11.96 -7.94 -12.08
CA ASN A 72 -10.87 -7.10 -12.57
C ASN A 72 -11.33 -6.18 -13.71
N TYR A 73 -10.77 -4.98 -13.79
CA TYR A 73 -11.02 -4.08 -14.92
C TYR A 73 -10.40 -4.65 -16.20
N ASP A 74 -11.19 -4.66 -17.29
CA ASP A 74 -10.71 -5.07 -18.60
C ASP A 74 -9.87 -3.95 -19.22
N ILE A 75 -8.55 -4.09 -19.18
CA ILE A 75 -7.65 -3.16 -19.87
C ILE A 75 -7.77 -3.38 -21.39
N ASP A 76 -7.84 -2.30 -22.16
CA ASP A 76 -7.83 -2.35 -23.62
C ASP A 76 -6.52 -3.03 -24.11
N PRO A 77 -6.59 -4.19 -24.79
CA PRO A 77 -5.40 -4.90 -25.26
C PRO A 77 -4.50 -4.06 -26.18
N GLU A 78 -5.06 -3.14 -26.96
CA GLU A 78 -4.30 -2.25 -27.84
C GLU A 78 -3.51 -1.19 -27.06
N ARG A 79 -3.88 -0.95 -25.80
CA ARG A 79 -3.29 0.08 -24.95
C ARG A 79 -2.56 -0.46 -23.72
N LEU A 80 -2.48 -1.79 -23.58
CA LEU A 80 -1.88 -2.46 -22.44
C LEU A 80 -0.42 -2.04 -22.20
N GLU A 81 0.38 -1.83 -23.25
CA GLU A 81 1.77 -1.39 -23.12
C GLU A 81 1.87 0.01 -22.49
N TYR A 82 1.00 0.95 -22.91
CA TYR A 82 0.95 2.30 -22.36
C TYR A 82 0.48 2.28 -20.91
N PHE A 83 -0.57 1.52 -20.61
CA PHE A 83 -1.04 1.34 -19.24
C PHE A 83 0.08 0.80 -18.33
N ASN A 84 0.76 -0.26 -18.77
CA ASN A 84 1.86 -0.87 -18.01
C ASN A 84 3.00 0.11 -17.76
N LYS A 85 3.33 0.95 -18.74
CA LYS A 85 4.34 1.99 -18.57
C LYS A 85 3.91 3.00 -17.50
N GLU A 86 2.71 3.58 -17.62
CA GLU A 86 2.27 4.64 -16.71
C GLU A 86 1.97 4.14 -15.29
N ILE A 87 1.42 2.93 -15.14
CA ILE A 87 1.19 2.36 -13.81
C ILE A 87 2.51 2.01 -13.11
N ASN A 88 3.53 1.58 -13.86
CA ASN A 88 4.87 1.36 -13.32
C ASN A 88 5.52 2.67 -12.92
N GLU A 89 5.45 3.71 -13.75
CA GLU A 89 5.95 5.06 -13.40
C GLU A 89 5.27 5.58 -12.13
N LEU A 90 3.95 5.41 -11.98
CA LEU A 90 3.21 5.78 -10.77
C LEU A 90 3.64 4.96 -9.55
N GLN A 91 3.91 3.67 -9.72
CA GLN A 91 4.35 2.76 -8.66
C GLN A 91 5.77 3.05 -8.17
N GLU A 92 6.66 3.51 -9.05
CA GLU A 92 8.07 3.84 -8.74
C GLU A 92 8.25 5.24 -8.13
N ILE A 93 7.19 6.06 -8.01
CA ILE A 93 7.27 7.35 -7.31
C ILE A 93 7.65 7.12 -5.85
N GLU A 94 8.77 7.70 -5.44
CA GLU A 94 9.24 7.73 -4.05
C GLU A 94 8.47 8.79 -3.24
N VAL A 95 7.97 8.38 -2.08
CA VAL A 95 7.37 9.28 -1.09
C VAL A 95 8.18 9.25 0.20
N GLU A 96 8.20 10.40 0.89
CA GLU A 96 8.87 10.54 2.18
C GLU A 96 7.84 10.55 3.30
N MET A 97 7.96 9.59 4.22
CA MET A 97 7.10 9.51 5.39
C MET A 97 7.92 9.67 6.66
N ASP A 98 7.48 10.56 7.52
CA ASP A 98 7.89 10.53 8.92
C ASP A 98 7.25 9.30 9.58
N ILE A 99 8.01 8.38 10.17
CA ILE A 99 7.47 7.12 10.72
C ILE A 99 7.66 7.13 12.23
N HIS A 100 6.60 6.75 12.96
CA HIS A 100 6.68 6.56 14.40
C HIS A 100 7.35 5.22 14.69
N LYS A 101 8.63 5.28 15.08
CA LYS A 101 9.42 4.10 15.42
C LYS A 101 9.09 3.60 16.82
N PHE A 102 9.33 2.31 17.06
CA PHE A 102 9.26 1.71 18.38
C PHE A 102 10.36 0.66 18.57
N ASN A 103 10.72 0.40 19.82
CA ASN A 103 11.70 -0.62 20.16
C ASN A 103 11.13 -2.04 19.96
N ILE A 104 11.85 -2.90 19.21
CA ILE A 104 11.42 -4.28 18.91
C ILE A 104 11.18 -5.13 20.16
N GLU A 105 11.89 -4.87 21.27
CA GLU A 105 11.74 -5.59 22.54
C GLU A 105 10.33 -5.45 23.12
N LEU A 106 9.55 -4.43 22.70
CA LEU A 106 8.15 -4.30 23.08
C LEU A 106 7.29 -5.46 22.57
N LEU A 107 7.70 -6.14 21.49
CA LEU A 107 7.03 -7.31 20.93
C LEU A 107 7.42 -8.63 21.60
N ASN A 108 8.27 -8.61 22.63
CA ASN A 108 8.63 -9.82 23.37
C ASN A 108 7.40 -10.51 23.96
N GLY A 109 7.23 -11.80 23.64
CA GLY A 109 6.07 -12.60 24.04
C GLY A 109 4.83 -12.44 23.17
N TYR A 110 4.92 -11.70 22.06
CA TYR A 110 3.87 -11.62 21.03
C TYR A 110 4.28 -12.45 19.81
N GLU A 111 3.30 -13.14 19.23
CA GLU A 111 3.51 -13.95 18.03
C GLU A 111 3.65 -13.06 16.79
N MET A 112 4.82 -13.14 16.16
CA MET A 112 5.15 -12.42 14.94
C MET A 112 5.83 -13.38 13.96
N SER A 113 5.32 -13.45 12.73
CA SER A 113 5.99 -14.21 11.67
C SER A 113 7.21 -13.42 11.14
N PRO A 114 8.21 -14.09 10.55
CA PRO A 114 9.33 -13.39 9.91
C PRO A 114 8.89 -12.40 8.84
N GLY A 115 7.84 -12.72 8.07
CA GLY A 115 7.29 -11.83 7.04
C GLY A 115 6.66 -10.57 7.63
N GLU A 116 6.00 -10.68 8.78
CA GLU A 116 5.45 -9.52 9.49
C GLU A 116 6.56 -8.61 10.04
N LEU A 117 7.62 -9.21 10.60
CA LEU A 117 8.77 -8.45 11.09
C LEU A 117 9.48 -7.70 9.96
N MET A 118 9.67 -8.35 8.80
CA MET A 118 10.17 -7.69 7.58
C MET A 118 9.22 -6.60 7.08
N CYS A 119 7.91 -6.80 7.20
CA CYS A 119 6.95 -5.78 6.79
C CYS A 119 7.09 -4.50 7.62
N ILE A 120 7.27 -4.61 8.94
CA ILE A 120 7.31 -3.48 9.88
C ILE A 120 8.74 -3.00 10.21
N ASP A 121 9.76 -3.51 9.53
CA ASP A 121 11.17 -3.17 9.77
C ASP A 121 11.44 -1.66 9.81
N PHE A 122 10.82 -0.92 8.89
CA PHE A 122 10.91 0.53 8.76
C PHE A 122 10.28 1.30 9.95
N MET A 123 9.51 0.61 10.79
CA MET A 123 8.91 1.12 12.03
C MET A 123 9.74 0.76 13.27
N ILE A 124 10.85 0.04 13.14
CA ILE A 124 11.66 -0.39 14.27
C ILE A 124 12.83 0.60 14.48
N GLU A 125 13.14 0.89 15.74
CA GLU A 125 14.33 1.64 16.15
C GLU A 125 15.61 0.90 15.71
N GLU A 126 16.62 1.63 15.27
CA GLU A 126 17.95 1.05 14.98
C GLU A 126 18.65 0.61 16.27
#